data_AF-A0A2W6UN29-F1
#
_entry.id   AF-A0A2W6UN29-F1
#
_cell.length_a   1.000
_cell.length_b   1.000
_cell.length_c   1.000
_cell.angle_alpha   90.00
_cell.angle_beta   90.00
_cell.angle_gamma   90.00
#
_symmetry.space_group_name_H-M   'P 1'
#
loop_
_entity.id
_entity.type
_entity.pdbx_description
1 polymer ?
#
loop_
_entity_poly.entity_id
_entity_poly.type
_entity_poly.pdbx_seq_one_letter_code
_entity_poly.pdbx_strand_id
1 'polypeptide(L)'
;MPLLPDRHPQKDFFILDISDVVPKDDMASMEHPLFSLATKPDMRHLEYRGGDNRLKIVPSGVGLPTIFDKDILIFCVSQLMHRKNRGEKIGKRVRFSARELMITTNRKTGGVEYQRLEQAFQRLMGTTFQTDIQTGNKRETRFFSLIESGSGFVMKGEGTWRLDYCEVILSDWVMRAIEGDEVVTISNDYFRLRRP
;
A
#
# COMPACT_ATOMS: atom_id res chain seq x y z
N MET A 1 -14.68 -17.06 8.84
CA MET A 1 -13.38 -17.26 9.53
C MET A 1 -13.34 -16.39 10.78
N PRO A 2 -12.72 -16.82 11.88
CA PRO A 2 -12.60 -15.98 13.07
C PRO A 2 -11.65 -14.80 12.80
N LEU A 3 -12.14 -13.57 13.04
CA LEU A 3 -11.33 -12.36 12.95
C LEU A 3 -10.27 -12.32 14.04
N LEU A 4 -9.16 -11.62 13.77
CA LEU A 4 -8.22 -11.21 14.80
C LEU A 4 -8.93 -10.28 15.81
N PRO A 5 -8.48 -10.26 17.08
CA PRO A 5 -8.98 -9.30 18.04
C PRO A 5 -8.76 -7.89 17.50
N ASP A 6 -9.71 -7.01 17.82
CA ASP A 6 -9.48 -5.58 17.69
C ASP A 6 -8.41 -5.17 18.70
N ARG A 7 -7.24 -4.78 18.20
CA ARG A 7 -6.10 -4.42 19.05
C ARG A 7 -6.16 -2.96 19.48
N HIS A 8 -6.95 -2.15 18.79
CA HIS A 8 -7.03 -0.70 19.00
C HIS A 8 -8.50 -0.24 19.00
N PRO A 9 -9.33 -0.72 19.96
CA PRO A 9 -10.76 -0.41 20.00
C PRO A 9 -11.06 1.06 20.26
N GLN A 10 -10.11 1.76 20.88
CA GLN A 10 -10.14 3.21 21.03
C GLN A 10 -9.09 3.81 20.09
N LYS A 11 -9.55 4.42 18.99
CA LYS A 11 -8.68 5.24 18.14
C LYS A 11 -8.26 6.45 18.96
N ASP A 12 -6.96 6.65 19.18
CA ASP A 12 -6.45 7.79 19.97
C ASP A 12 -6.99 9.12 19.46
N PHE A 13 -7.28 10.07 20.36
CA PHE A 13 -7.79 11.40 20.02
C PHE A 13 -6.90 12.18 19.03
N PHE A 14 -5.62 11.83 18.89
CA PHE A 14 -4.72 12.45 17.91
C PHE A 14 -4.83 11.86 16.49
N ILE A 15 -5.65 10.81 16.30
CA ILE A 15 -5.90 10.08 15.05
C ILE A 15 -7.28 10.45 14.47
N LEU A 16 -7.97 11.46 15.04
CA LEU A 16 -9.36 11.83 14.71
C LEU A 16 -9.62 12.00 13.21
N ASP A 17 -8.70 12.60 12.45
CA ASP A 17 -8.84 12.83 10.99
C ASP A 17 -8.81 11.51 10.17
N ILE A 18 -8.29 10.42 10.75
CA ILE A 18 -8.22 9.08 10.15
C ILE A 18 -9.41 8.22 10.58
N SER A 19 -10.10 8.58 11.66
CA SER A 19 -11.17 7.76 12.21
C SER A 19 -12.36 7.61 11.26
N ASP A 20 -12.62 8.63 10.45
CA ASP A 20 -13.65 8.72 9.40
C ASP A 20 -13.19 8.21 8.02
N VAL A 21 -11.92 7.83 7.90
CA VAL A 21 -11.34 7.33 6.66
C VAL A 21 -11.76 5.88 6.45
N VAL A 22 -12.68 5.67 5.53
CA VAL A 22 -13.11 4.31 5.16
C VAL A 22 -12.03 3.66 4.29
N PRO A 23 -11.58 2.44 4.60
CA PRO A 23 -10.60 1.72 3.81
C PRO A 23 -10.98 1.61 2.33
N LYS A 24 -10.01 1.89 1.45
CA LYS A 24 -10.12 1.86 -0.01
C LYS A 24 -9.05 0.95 -0.60
N ASP A 25 -9.46 0.12 -1.54
CA ASP A 25 -8.58 -0.78 -2.29
C ASP A 25 -8.65 -0.47 -3.80
N ASP A 26 -7.55 -0.61 -4.52
CA ASP A 26 -7.52 -0.35 -5.97
C ASP A 26 -8.03 -1.57 -6.76
N MET A 27 -8.89 -1.33 -7.75
CA MET A 27 -9.51 -2.41 -8.53
C MET A 27 -8.48 -3.27 -9.27
N ALA A 28 -7.42 -2.64 -9.79
CA ALA A 28 -6.36 -3.32 -10.55
C ALA A 28 -5.62 -4.37 -9.70
N SER A 29 -5.39 -4.12 -8.41
CA SER A 29 -4.80 -5.11 -7.51
C SER A 29 -5.76 -6.20 -7.04
N MET A 30 -7.07 -6.05 -7.28
CA MET A 30 -8.06 -7.10 -7.05
C MET A 30 -8.20 -8.05 -8.24
N GLU A 31 -7.96 -7.56 -9.46
CA GLU A 31 -8.04 -8.37 -10.69
C GLU A 31 -6.86 -9.32 -10.87
N HIS A 32 -5.70 -8.99 -10.31
CA HIS A 32 -4.50 -9.81 -10.35
C HIS A 32 -3.90 -9.95 -8.94
N PRO A 33 -3.46 -11.16 -8.54
CA PRO A 33 -2.90 -11.37 -7.21
C PRO A 33 -1.48 -10.78 -7.10
N LEU A 34 -1.41 -9.44 -6.98
CA LEU A 34 -0.15 -8.69 -6.91
C LEU A 34 0.62 -8.95 -5.61
N PHE A 35 -0.09 -9.40 -4.57
CA PHE A 35 0.44 -9.54 -3.22
C PHE A 35 0.55 -11.01 -2.82
N SER A 36 1.75 -11.42 -2.39
CA SER A 36 2.01 -12.78 -1.91
C SER A 36 1.36 -13.03 -0.54
N LEU A 37 0.79 -14.22 -0.37
CA LEU A 37 0.31 -14.74 0.91
C LEU A 37 1.39 -15.49 1.69
N ALA A 38 2.59 -15.63 1.13
CA ALA A 38 3.70 -16.34 1.75
C ALA A 38 4.12 -15.71 3.09
N THR A 39 4.62 -16.54 4.00
CA THR A 39 5.23 -16.10 5.28
C THR A 39 6.73 -15.87 5.15
N LYS A 40 7.34 -16.38 4.08
CA LYS A 40 8.75 -16.23 3.72
C LYS A 40 8.88 -15.37 2.45
N PRO A 41 10.06 -14.77 2.18
CA PRO A 41 10.30 -14.04 0.95
C PRO A 41 9.95 -14.89 -0.28
N ASP A 42 9.05 -14.37 -1.11
CA ASP A 42 8.61 -15.01 -2.35
C ASP A 42 9.38 -14.38 -3.53
N MET A 43 10.28 -15.15 -4.12
CA MET A 43 11.17 -14.71 -5.21
C MET A 43 10.71 -15.18 -6.59
N ARG A 44 9.46 -15.63 -6.70
CA ARG A 44 8.94 -16.10 -7.99
C ARG A 44 8.72 -14.93 -8.94
N HIS A 45 9.10 -15.13 -10.20
CA HIS A 45 8.67 -14.28 -11.30
C HIS A 45 7.30 -14.77 -11.75
N LEU A 46 6.31 -13.88 -11.77
CA LEU A 46 4.94 -14.22 -12.09
C LEU A 46 4.55 -13.61 -13.44
N GLU A 47 3.77 -14.35 -14.23
CA GLU A 47 3.18 -13.87 -15.47
C GLU A 47 1.71 -14.27 -15.50
N TYR A 48 0.83 -13.29 -15.63
CA TYR A 48 -0.61 -13.44 -15.79
C TYR A 48 -1.01 -13.00 -17.18
N ARG A 49 -1.94 -13.75 -17.80
CA ARG A 49 -2.52 -13.43 -19.10
C ARG A 49 -4.04 -13.48 -18.98
N GLY A 50 -4.70 -12.43 -19.46
CA GLY A 50 -6.15 -12.33 -19.51
C GLY A 50 -6.57 -11.64 -20.80
N GLY A 51 -7.21 -12.38 -21.72
CA GLY A 51 -7.48 -11.88 -23.07
C GLY A 51 -6.20 -11.43 -23.76
N ASP A 52 -6.19 -10.18 -24.23
CA ASP A 52 -5.02 -9.56 -24.87
C ASP A 52 -4.03 -8.93 -23.89
N ASN A 53 -4.39 -8.84 -22.61
CA ASN A 53 -3.57 -8.20 -21.59
C ASN A 53 -2.61 -9.21 -20.95
N ARG A 54 -1.40 -8.72 -20.64
CA ARG A 54 -0.37 -9.49 -19.95
C ARG A 54 0.22 -8.65 -18.84
N LEU A 55 0.30 -9.24 -17.64
CA LEU A 55 0.97 -8.66 -16.49
C LEU A 55 2.14 -9.56 -16.08
N LYS A 56 3.34 -9.02 -16.02
CA LYS A 56 4.50 -9.69 -15.41
C LYS A 56 4.89 -8.99 -14.12
N ILE A 57 5.30 -9.78 -13.14
CA ILE A 57 5.75 -9.29 -11.83
C ILE A 57 7.14 -9.85 -11.58
N VAL A 58 8.09 -8.95 -11.36
CA VAL A 58 9.46 -9.28 -10.99
C VAL A 58 9.65 -8.84 -9.53
N PRO A 59 10.02 -9.76 -8.62
CA PRO A 59 10.18 -9.44 -7.20
C PRO A 59 11.31 -8.44 -6.96
N SER A 60 11.23 -7.72 -5.84
CA SER A 60 12.38 -6.98 -5.32
C SER A 60 13.51 -7.92 -4.87
N GLY A 61 14.67 -7.36 -4.54
CA GLY A 61 15.77 -8.12 -3.92
C GLY A 61 15.42 -8.79 -2.58
N VAL A 62 14.29 -8.43 -1.97
CA VAL A 62 13.77 -9.00 -0.71
C VAL A 62 12.39 -9.67 -0.86
N GLY A 63 11.95 -9.92 -2.10
CA GLY A 63 10.73 -10.66 -2.44
C GLY A 63 9.58 -9.82 -3.00
N LEU A 64 8.50 -10.50 -3.38
CA LEU A 64 7.22 -9.91 -3.78
C LEU A 64 6.53 -9.23 -2.60
N PRO A 65 5.80 -8.12 -2.82
CA PRO A 65 5.04 -7.48 -1.76
C PRO A 65 4.00 -8.46 -1.22
N THR A 66 3.79 -8.43 0.08
CA THR A 66 2.86 -9.33 0.77
C THR A 66 1.52 -8.65 0.99
N ILE A 67 0.51 -9.42 1.39
CA ILE A 67 -0.79 -8.84 1.76
C ILE A 67 -0.68 -7.81 2.90
N PHE A 68 0.34 -7.92 3.76
CA PHE A 68 0.61 -6.89 4.75
C PHE A 68 1.12 -5.62 4.07
N ASP A 69 2.00 -5.71 3.08
CA ASP A 69 2.49 -4.50 2.41
C ASP A 69 1.35 -3.74 1.71
N LYS A 70 0.31 -4.47 1.26
CA LYS A 70 -0.94 -3.89 0.75
C LYS A 70 -1.64 -2.96 1.75
N ASP A 71 -1.58 -3.25 3.06
CA ASP A 71 -2.21 -2.38 4.06
C ASP A 71 -1.67 -0.95 4.03
N ILE A 72 -0.40 -0.76 3.64
CA ILE A 72 0.23 0.56 3.49
C ILE A 72 -0.43 1.33 2.35
N LEU A 73 -0.69 0.65 1.22
CA LEU A 73 -1.37 1.23 0.08
C LEU A 73 -2.82 1.56 0.41
N ILE A 74 -3.55 0.63 1.04
CA ILE A 74 -4.92 0.85 1.50
C ILE A 74 -4.95 2.09 2.41
N PHE A 75 -4.04 2.19 3.39
CA PHE A 75 -3.93 3.36 4.24
C PHE A 75 -3.75 4.65 3.42
N CYS A 76 -2.77 4.71 2.53
CA CYS A 76 -2.47 5.91 1.74
C CYS A 76 -3.61 6.30 0.79
N VAL A 77 -4.17 5.34 0.06
CA VAL A 77 -5.30 5.53 -0.87
C VAL A 77 -6.50 6.06 -0.10
N SER A 78 -6.81 5.50 1.07
CA SER A 78 -7.96 5.94 1.87
C SER A 78 -7.79 7.39 2.35
N GLN A 79 -6.59 7.78 2.78
CA GLN A 79 -6.29 9.18 3.15
C GLN A 79 -6.50 10.14 1.98
N LEU A 80 -5.98 9.80 0.79
CA LEU A 80 -6.12 10.65 -0.38
C LEU A 80 -7.58 10.73 -0.85
N MET A 81 -8.31 9.63 -0.84
CA MET A 81 -9.73 9.63 -1.18
C MET A 81 -10.57 10.46 -0.21
N HIS A 82 -10.26 10.40 1.09
CA HIS A 82 -10.95 11.24 2.09
C HIS A 82 -10.74 12.74 1.79
N ARG A 83 -9.50 13.15 1.48
CA ARG A 83 -9.18 14.52 1.08
C ARG A 83 -9.89 14.91 -0.23
N LYS A 84 -9.84 14.05 -1.25
CA LYS A 84 -10.53 14.23 -2.55
C LYS A 84 -12.03 14.46 -2.35
N ASN A 85 -12.67 13.63 -1.53
CA ASN A 85 -14.12 13.71 -1.25
C ASN A 85 -14.51 14.99 -0.50
N ARG A 86 -13.57 15.63 0.22
CA ARG A 86 -13.76 16.93 0.86
C ARG A 86 -13.46 18.11 -0.07
N GLY A 87 -13.14 17.86 -1.35
CA GLY A 87 -12.78 18.88 -2.33
C GLY A 87 -11.37 19.44 -2.17
N GLU A 88 -10.52 18.77 -1.38
CA GLU A 88 -9.13 19.20 -1.19
C GLU A 88 -8.24 18.76 -2.35
N LYS A 89 -7.18 19.53 -2.61
CA LYS A 89 -6.16 19.13 -3.60
C LYS A 89 -5.37 17.94 -3.06
N ILE A 90 -5.40 16.84 -3.81
CA ILE A 90 -4.56 15.67 -3.54
C ILE A 90 -3.25 15.75 -4.32
N GLY A 91 -2.22 15.12 -3.78
CA GLY A 91 -0.96 14.89 -4.47
C GLY A 91 -0.48 13.48 -4.16
N LYS A 92 0.58 13.04 -4.84
CA LYS A 92 1.09 11.66 -4.72
C LYS A 92 1.81 11.34 -3.42
N ARG A 93 2.08 12.33 -2.58
CA ARG A 93 2.87 12.19 -1.34
C ARG A 93 1.95 12.15 -0.12
N VAL A 94 2.07 11.08 0.66
CA VAL A 94 1.37 10.91 1.95
C VAL A 94 2.41 10.82 3.06
N ARG A 95 2.25 11.63 4.11
CA ARG A 95 3.08 11.63 5.31
C ARG A 95 2.25 11.22 6.51
N PHE A 96 2.80 10.34 7.33
CA PHE A 96 2.12 9.79 8.50
C PHE A 96 3.14 9.24 9.51
N SER A 97 2.77 9.11 10.77
CA SER A 97 3.62 8.41 11.74
C SER A 97 3.50 6.90 11.57
N ALA A 98 4.59 6.15 11.79
CA ALA A 98 4.53 4.69 11.78
C ALA A 98 3.48 4.13 12.77
N ARG A 99 3.27 4.83 13.88
CA ARG A 99 2.27 4.51 14.89
C ARG A 99 0.84 4.66 14.35
N GLU A 100 0.53 5.74 13.63
CA GLU A 100 -0.78 5.93 12.97
C GLU A 100 -1.09 4.79 12.01
N LEU A 101 -0.13 4.43 11.16
CA LEU A 101 -0.27 3.32 10.23
C LEU A 101 -0.58 2.02 11.00
N MET A 102 0.25 1.67 11.99
CA MET A 102 0.10 0.43 12.74
C MET A 102 -1.25 0.34 13.47
N ILE A 103 -1.72 1.43 14.06
CA ILE A 103 -3.03 1.48 14.73
C ILE A 103 -4.15 1.28 13.72
N THR A 104 -4.12 2.05 12.62
CA THR A 104 -5.17 2.02 11.59
C THR A 104 -5.29 0.65 10.93
N THR A 105 -4.15 -0.01 10.68
CA THR A 105 -4.12 -1.33 10.04
C THR A 105 -4.15 -2.49 11.05
N ASN A 106 -4.59 -2.25 12.29
CA ASN A 106 -4.71 -3.26 13.37
C ASN A 106 -3.45 -4.10 13.64
N ARG A 107 -2.26 -3.51 13.47
CA ARG A 107 -0.95 -4.13 13.72
C ARG A 107 -0.49 -3.94 15.15
N LYS A 108 0.49 -4.75 15.56
CA LYS A 108 1.26 -4.50 16.78
C LYS A 108 2.11 -3.24 16.60
N THR A 109 2.50 -2.61 17.70
CA THR A 109 3.23 -1.32 17.71
C THR A 109 4.67 -1.43 18.26
N GLY A 110 5.28 -2.62 18.17
CA GLY A 110 6.61 -2.91 18.73
C GLY A 110 7.79 -2.70 17.76
N GLY A 111 9.02 -2.77 18.28
CA GLY A 111 10.26 -2.54 17.49
C GLY A 111 10.40 -3.43 16.25
N VAL A 112 9.99 -4.70 16.32
CA VAL A 112 10.02 -5.65 15.18
C VAL A 112 9.16 -5.18 14.01
N GLU A 113 8.09 -4.43 14.28
CA GLU A 113 7.17 -3.95 13.24
C GLU A 113 7.79 -2.81 12.41
N TYR A 114 8.76 -2.07 12.97
CA TYR A 114 9.52 -1.07 12.21
C TYR A 114 10.42 -1.73 11.15
N GLN A 115 11.12 -2.80 11.52
CA GLN A 115 11.93 -3.58 10.58
C GLN A 115 11.06 -4.21 9.48
N ARG A 116 9.86 -4.68 9.84
CA ARG A 116 8.89 -5.21 8.85
C ARG A 116 8.38 -4.13 7.92
N LEU A 117 8.13 -2.92 8.44
CA LEU A 117 7.71 -1.77 7.64
C LEU A 117 8.83 -1.33 6.68
N GLU A 118 10.09 -1.37 7.11
CA GLU A 118 11.24 -1.12 6.24
C GLU A 118 11.29 -2.10 5.06
N GLN A 119 11.19 -3.40 5.36
CA GLN A 119 11.15 -4.43 4.32
C GLN A 119 9.92 -4.29 3.42
N ALA A 120 8.79 -3.83 3.96
CA ALA A 120 7.60 -3.55 3.16
C ALA A 120 7.86 -2.45 2.12
N PHE A 121 8.52 -1.35 2.51
CA PHE A 121 8.92 -0.31 1.56
C PHE A 121 9.88 -0.84 0.50
N GLN A 122 10.87 -1.66 0.88
CA GLN A 122 11.79 -2.28 -0.08
C GLN A 122 11.05 -3.16 -1.09
N ARG A 123 10.06 -3.96 -0.65
CA ARG A 123 9.25 -4.80 -1.55
C ARG A 123 8.35 -3.98 -2.47
N LEU A 124 7.63 -2.99 -1.93
CA LEU A 124 6.71 -2.14 -2.69
C LEU A 124 7.43 -1.28 -3.74
N MET A 125 8.64 -0.80 -3.42
CA MET A 125 9.43 0.01 -4.33
C MET A 125 10.22 -0.84 -5.33
N GLY A 126 10.81 -1.95 -4.88
CA GLY A 126 11.70 -2.77 -5.70
C GLY A 126 11.00 -3.79 -6.59
N THR A 127 9.70 -4.03 -6.40
CA THR A 127 8.94 -4.94 -7.26
C THR A 127 8.56 -4.21 -8.54
N THR A 128 8.93 -4.80 -9.68
CA THR A 128 8.63 -4.24 -11.00
C THR A 128 7.45 -4.97 -11.62
N PHE A 129 6.44 -4.19 -11.99
CA PHE A 129 5.28 -4.65 -12.74
C PHE A 129 5.44 -4.23 -14.20
N GLN A 130 5.21 -5.16 -15.12
CA GLN A 130 5.17 -4.91 -16.54
C GLN A 130 3.78 -5.25 -17.06
N THR A 131 3.10 -4.29 -17.67
CA THR A 131 1.78 -4.51 -18.28
C THR A 131 1.78 -4.07 -19.74
N ASP A 132 1.03 -4.78 -20.57
CA ASP A 132 0.72 -4.36 -21.92
C ASP A 132 -0.66 -3.69 -21.93
N ILE A 133 -0.71 -2.40 -22.27
CA ILE A 133 -1.95 -1.63 -22.35
C ILE A 133 -2.19 -1.27 -23.80
N GLN A 134 -3.40 -1.51 -24.28
CA GLN A 134 -3.83 -1.05 -25.60
C GLN A 134 -4.44 0.34 -25.47
N THR A 135 -3.81 1.34 -26.11
CA THR A 135 -4.33 2.71 -26.17
C THR A 135 -4.55 3.08 -27.63
N GLY A 136 -5.83 3.16 -28.04
CA GLY A 136 -6.20 3.30 -29.45
C GLY A 136 -5.72 2.12 -30.29
N ASN A 137 -5.01 2.41 -31.39
CA ASN A 137 -4.45 1.39 -32.31
C ASN A 137 -3.01 0.98 -31.98
N LYS A 138 -2.46 1.40 -30.82
CA LYS A 138 -1.09 1.08 -30.41
C LYS A 138 -1.10 0.23 -29.13
N ARG A 139 -0.25 -0.80 -29.12
CA ARG A 139 0.04 -1.60 -27.94
C ARG A 139 1.30 -1.05 -27.29
N GLU A 140 1.19 -0.64 -26.04
CA GLU A 140 2.30 -0.06 -25.29
C GLU A 140 2.63 -0.94 -24.09
N THR A 141 3.90 -1.28 -23.94
CA THR A 141 4.39 -1.94 -22.73
C THR A 141 4.80 -0.86 -21.73
N ARG A 142 4.25 -0.94 -20.52
CA ARG A 142 4.54 -0.04 -19.41
C ARG A 142 5.17 -0.81 -18.26
N PHE A 143 6.13 -0.16 -17.61
CA PHE A 143 6.76 -0.65 -16.38
C PHE A 143 6.40 0.31 -15.26
N PHE A 144 6.08 -0.22 -14.09
CA PHE A 144 5.75 0.58 -12.92
C PHE A 144 6.10 -0.18 -11.63
N SER A 145 6.26 0.58 -10.55
CA SER A 145 6.22 0.10 -9.16
C SER A 145 4.94 0.62 -8.49
N LEU A 146 4.64 0.14 -7.29
CA LEU A 146 3.46 0.62 -6.53
C LEU A 146 3.75 1.94 -5.80
N ILE A 147 5.01 2.12 -5.37
CA ILE A 147 5.51 3.35 -4.77
C ILE A 147 6.80 3.79 -5.44
N GLU A 148 7.06 5.08 -5.43
CA GLU A 148 8.21 5.72 -6.07
C GLU A 148 9.42 5.83 -5.12
N SER A 149 10.57 6.08 -5.73
CA SER A 149 11.80 6.43 -5.01
C SER A 149 11.60 7.67 -4.14
N GLY A 150 12.26 7.69 -2.98
CA GLY A 150 12.05 8.71 -1.95
C GLY A 150 10.97 8.34 -0.92
N SER A 151 10.21 7.26 -1.13
CA SER A 151 9.37 6.68 -0.08
C SER A 151 10.24 6.01 1.00
N GLY A 152 9.88 6.16 2.27
CA GLY A 152 10.62 5.54 3.38
C GLY A 152 10.47 6.29 4.70
N PHE A 153 11.54 6.26 5.49
CA PHE A 153 11.60 6.89 6.81
C PHE A 153 12.33 8.23 6.76
N VAL A 154 11.75 9.23 7.42
CA VAL A 154 12.42 10.49 7.71
C VAL A 154 12.75 10.53 9.20
N MET A 155 14.03 10.77 9.50
CA MET A 155 14.56 10.79 10.86
C MET A 155 14.61 12.22 11.40
N LYS A 156 14.46 12.39 12.72
CA LYS A 156 14.71 13.68 13.36
C LYS A 156 16.20 14.05 13.24
N GLY A 157 16.49 15.35 13.13
CA GLY A 157 17.83 15.92 12.98
C GLY A 157 18.83 15.58 14.09
N GLU A 158 20.09 15.94 13.86
CA GLU A 158 21.31 15.41 14.51
C GLU A 158 21.25 15.27 16.04
N GLY A 159 21.63 14.08 16.51
CA GLY A 159 21.81 13.73 17.92
C GLY A 159 20.95 12.55 18.40
N THR A 160 19.83 12.27 17.74
CA THR A 160 18.99 11.10 18.06
C THR A 160 18.52 10.39 16.80
N TRP A 161 18.88 9.11 16.65
CA TRP A 161 18.36 8.23 15.59
C TRP A 161 16.91 7.82 15.88
N ARG A 162 16.00 8.79 15.84
CA ARG A 162 14.57 8.61 16.11
C ARG A 162 13.77 8.91 14.85
N LEU A 163 12.87 7.98 14.50
CA LEU A 163 11.93 8.18 13.40
C LEU A 163 11.04 9.41 13.67
N ASP A 164 10.95 10.30 12.69
CA ASP A 164 10.02 11.43 12.70
C ASP A 164 8.70 11.01 12.04
N TYR A 165 8.74 10.71 10.74
CA TYR A 165 7.58 10.26 9.98
C TYR A 165 7.95 9.30 8.85
N CYS A 166 6.93 8.59 8.37
CA CYS A 166 6.98 7.84 7.11
C CYS A 166 6.49 8.72 5.97
N GLU A 167 7.15 8.64 4.82
CA GLU A 167 6.72 9.27 3.58
C GLU A 167 6.47 8.19 2.53
N VAL A 168 5.30 8.20 1.90
CA VAL A 168 4.97 7.35 0.75
C VAL A 168 4.68 8.25 -0.44
N ILE A 169 5.38 7.99 -1.54
CA ILE A 169 5.12 8.61 -2.83
C ILE A 169 4.47 7.54 -3.70
N LEU A 170 3.17 7.67 -3.95
CA LEU A 170 2.44 6.75 -4.80
C LEU A 170 2.88 6.90 -6.25
N SER A 171 2.93 5.78 -6.98
CA SER A 171 3.23 5.82 -8.40
C SER A 171 2.09 6.43 -9.20
N ASP A 172 2.41 6.89 -10.40
CA ASP A 172 1.41 7.44 -11.32
C ASP A 172 0.33 6.40 -11.65
N TRP A 173 0.66 5.10 -11.61
CA TRP A 173 -0.30 4.01 -11.76
C TRP A 173 -1.38 4.05 -10.68
N VAL A 174 -0.97 4.11 -9.42
CA VAL A 174 -1.90 4.16 -8.27
C VAL A 174 -2.65 5.49 -8.25
N MET A 175 -1.99 6.60 -8.58
CA MET A 175 -2.63 7.92 -8.63
C MET A 175 -3.73 7.98 -9.70
N ARG A 176 -3.54 7.38 -10.87
CA ARG A 176 -4.61 7.31 -11.90
C ARG A 176 -5.84 6.59 -11.39
N ALA A 177 -5.68 5.49 -10.64
CA ALA A 177 -6.81 4.78 -10.06
C ALA A 177 -7.58 5.65 -9.04
N ILE A 178 -6.85 6.42 -8.21
CA ILE A 178 -7.44 7.37 -7.25
C ILE A 178 -8.18 8.51 -7.99
N GLU A 179 -7.55 9.10 -8.99
CA GLU A 179 -8.12 10.22 -9.76
C GLU A 179 -9.34 9.78 -10.58
N GLY A 180 -9.29 8.57 -11.16
CA GLY A 180 -10.38 7.96 -11.93
C GLY A 180 -11.48 7.28 -11.12
N ASP A 181 -11.43 7.35 -9.78
CA ASP A 181 -12.40 6.69 -8.88
C ASP A 181 -12.48 5.16 -9.03
N GLU A 182 -11.40 4.53 -9.49
CA GLU A 182 -11.23 3.08 -9.63
C GLU A 182 -10.82 2.42 -8.30
N VAL A 183 -11.45 2.87 -7.21
CA VAL A 183 -11.15 2.45 -5.83
C VAL A 183 -12.43 2.00 -5.12
N VAL A 184 -12.37 0.83 -4.49
CA VAL A 184 -13.52 0.20 -3.85
C VAL A 184 -13.46 0.38 -2.34
N THR A 185 -14.60 0.68 -1.73
CA THR A 185 -14.76 0.69 -0.27
C THR A 185 -14.68 -0.75 0.26
N ILE A 186 -13.75 -1.01 1.17
CA ILE A 186 -13.65 -2.30 1.87
C ILE A 186 -14.09 -2.16 3.33
N SER A 187 -14.51 -3.27 3.93
CA SER A 187 -14.94 -3.28 5.34
C SER A 187 -13.78 -2.91 6.28
N ASN A 188 -14.07 -2.21 7.37
CA ASN A 188 -13.11 -1.96 8.46
C ASN A 188 -12.54 -3.26 9.06
N ASP A 189 -13.27 -4.38 8.94
CA ASP A 189 -12.79 -5.69 9.40
C ASP A 189 -11.71 -6.30 8.51
N TYR A 190 -11.40 -5.70 7.35
CA TYR A 190 -10.35 -6.17 6.45
C TYR A 190 -9.02 -6.37 7.18
N PHE A 191 -8.60 -5.41 8.00
CA PHE A 191 -7.34 -5.49 8.77
C PHE A 191 -7.36 -6.53 9.89
N ARG A 192 -8.52 -7.15 10.14
CA ARG A 192 -8.69 -8.22 11.14
C ARG A 192 -8.78 -9.60 10.49
N LEU A 193 -8.78 -9.69 9.16
CA LEU A 193 -8.80 -10.98 8.48
C LEU A 193 -7.55 -11.78 8.85
N ARG A 194 -7.77 -13.03 9.28
CA ARG A 194 -6.68 -14.01 9.41
C ARG A 194 -6.33 -14.53 8.02
N ARG A 195 -5.04 -14.82 7.80
CA ARG A 195 -4.63 -15.57 6.61
C ARG A 195 -5.41 -16.89 6.55
N PRO A 196 -5.92 -17.30 5.38
CA PRO A 196 -6.33 -18.68 5.16
C PRO A 196 -5.15 -19.64 5.34
#